data_AF-A0A955VL30-F1
#
_entry.id   AF-A0A955VL30-F1
#
_cell.length_a   1.000
_cell.length_b   1.000
_cell.length_c   1.000
_cell.angle_alpha   90.00
_cell.angle_beta   90.00
_cell.angle_gamma   90.00
#
_symmetry.space_group_name_H-M   'P 1'
#
loop_
_entity.id
_entity.type
_entity.pdbx_description
1 polymer ?
#
loop_
_entity_poly.entity_id
_entity_poly.type
_entity_poly.pdbx_seq_one_letter_code
_entity_poly.pdbx_strand_id
1 'polypeptide(L)'
;MSHSKTYTEMVQELVNSGATTVEQIHLAIAGMPFGILERVQGLEQLAKTSREIQQQVIGHVYDTIRGINNEVHRFANELIGDTSTPSNPSAAKG
;
A
#
# COMPACT_ATOMS: atom_id res chain seq x y z
N MET A 1 -14.83 -25.03 1.90
CA MET A 1 -13.65 -25.28 1.04
C MET A 1 -12.63 -24.21 1.37
N SER A 2 -11.41 -24.58 1.78
CA SER A 2 -10.34 -23.63 2.08
C SER A 2 -9.68 -23.24 0.76
N HIS A 3 -9.78 -21.96 0.35
CA HIS A 3 -9.01 -21.47 -0.79
C HIS A 3 -7.56 -21.27 -0.33
N SER A 4 -6.65 -22.06 -0.90
CA SER A 4 -5.21 -21.80 -0.77
C SER A 4 -4.89 -20.52 -1.52
N LYS A 5 -4.28 -19.55 -0.84
CA LYS A 5 -3.78 -18.32 -1.48
C LYS A 5 -2.77 -18.67 -2.56
N THR A 6 -2.77 -17.91 -3.66
CA THR A 6 -1.72 -17.99 -4.67
C THR A 6 -0.43 -17.35 -4.16
N TYR A 7 0.70 -17.61 -4.81
CA TYR A 7 1.96 -16.93 -4.48
C TYR A 7 1.88 -15.42 -4.67
N THR A 8 1.18 -14.95 -5.70
CA THR A 8 1.01 -13.51 -5.96
C THR A 8 0.15 -12.84 -4.89
N GLU A 9 -0.87 -13.53 -4.37
CA GLU A 9 -1.69 -13.06 -3.24
C GLU A 9 -0.90 -12.99 -1.94
N MET A 10 -0.07 -14.00 -1.64
CA MET A 10 0.80 -14.00 -0.46
C MET A 10 1.82 -12.85 -0.51
N VAL A 11 2.45 -12.62 -1.67
CA VAL A 11 3.37 -11.50 -1.86
C VAL A 11 2.64 -10.16 -1.70
N GLN A 12 1.45 -10.00 -2.29
CA GLN A 12 0.67 -8.76 -2.20
C GLN A 12 0.30 -8.42 -0.76
N GLU A 13 -0.10 -9.42 0.03
CA GLU A 13 -0.41 -9.24 1.45
C GLU A 13 0.83 -8.77 2.23
N LEU A 14 1.99 -9.38 2.01
CA LEU A 14 3.24 -9.00 2.67
C LEU A 14 3.66 -7.57 2.30
N VAL A 15 3.55 -7.21 1.01
CA VAL A 15 3.86 -5.85 0.52
C VAL A 15 2.93 -4.81 1.15
N ASN A 16 1.62 -5.10 1.22
CA ASN A 16 0.64 -4.19 1.84
C ASN A 16 0.82 -4.08 3.36
N SER A 17 1.16 -5.19 4.01
CA SER A 17 1.50 -5.20 5.43
C SER A 17 2.74 -4.35 5.69
N GLY A 18 3.79 -4.52 4.89
CA GLY A 18 5.01 -3.72 4.96
C GLY A 18 4.73 -2.23 4.76
N ALA A 19 3.96 -1.86 3.73
CA ALA A 19 3.58 -0.46 3.51
C ALA A 19 2.85 0.15 4.72
N THR A 20 1.94 -0.62 5.34
CA THR A 20 1.24 -0.21 6.56
C THR A 20 2.18 -0.02 7.75
N THR A 21 3.15 -0.93 7.93
CA THR A 21 4.15 -0.80 9.01
C THR A 21 5.00 0.45 8.83
N VAL A 22 5.51 0.73 7.63
CA VAL A 22 6.33 1.92 7.39
C VAL A 22 5.49 3.20 7.52
N GLU A 23 4.22 3.18 7.11
CA GLU A 23 3.31 4.31 7.32
C GLU A 23 3.16 4.66 8.80
N GLN A 24 2.92 3.65 9.65
CA GLN A 24 2.80 3.85 11.09
C GLN A 24 4.09 4.43 11.69
N ILE A 25 5.26 3.95 11.24
CA ILE A 25 6.55 4.49 11.66
C ILE A 25 6.68 5.97 11.25
N HIS A 26 6.36 6.30 9.99
CA HIS A 26 6.41 7.69 9.52
C HIS A 26 5.44 8.58 10.29
N LEU A 27 4.20 8.17 10.50
CA LEU A 27 3.21 8.92 11.29
C LEU A 27 3.67 9.14 12.74
N ALA A 28 4.26 8.13 13.36
CA ALA A 28 4.77 8.23 14.73
C ALA A 28 5.92 9.23 14.82
N ILE A 29 6.91 9.12 13.94
CA ILE A 29 8.09 10.00 13.92
C ILE A 29 7.69 11.44 13.58
N ALA A 30 6.88 11.60 12.53
CA ALA A 30 6.29 12.86 12.10
C ALA A 30 5.48 13.56 13.19
N GLY A 31 4.81 12.79 14.06
CA GLY A 31 3.99 13.32 15.13
C GLY A 31 4.77 13.87 16.32
N MET A 32 6.01 13.40 16.54
CA MET A 32 6.79 13.73 17.74
C MET A 32 7.03 15.24 17.93
N PRO A 33 7.44 16.01 16.89
CA PRO A 33 7.67 17.45 17.04
C PRO A 33 6.43 18.21 17.49
N PHE A 34 5.23 17.83 17.02
CA PHE A 34 4.00 18.52 17.42
C PHE A 34 3.64 18.30 18.88
N GLY A 35 3.92 17.12 19.45
CA GLY A 35 3.72 16.90 20.89
C GLY A 35 4.59 17.82 21.77
N ILE A 36 5.69 18.35 21.23
CA ILE A 36 6.50 19.39 21.88
C ILE A 36 5.85 20.77 21.65
N LEU A 37 5.50 21.10 20.41
CA LEU A 37 4.90 22.39 20.05
C LEU A 37 3.55 22.63 20.75
N GLU A 38 2.76 21.58 20.97
CA GLU A 38 1.48 21.63 21.70
C GLU A 38 1.65 22.04 23.18
N ARG A 39 2.86 22.03 23.72
CA ARG A 39 3.17 22.49 25.09
C ARG A 39 3.69 23.93 25.13
N VAL A 40 3.93 24.54 23.97
CA VAL A 40 4.38 25.93 23.88
C VAL A 40 3.17 26.84 23.89
N GLN A 41 3.11 27.73 24.87
CA GLN A 41 2.00 28.67 25.02
C GLN A 41 1.80 29.49 23.74
N GLY A 42 0.57 29.49 23.21
CA GLY A 42 0.20 30.24 22.01
C GLY A 42 0.42 29.49 20.70
N LEU A 43 0.97 28.28 20.72
CA LEU A 43 1.16 27.43 19.53
C LEU A 43 0.25 26.20 19.50
N GLU A 44 -0.59 25.97 20.51
CA GLU A 44 -1.32 24.72 20.69
C GLU A 44 -2.23 24.40 19.50
N GLN A 45 -3.00 25.39 19.05
CA GLN A 45 -3.91 25.22 17.92
C GLN A 45 -3.15 25.05 16.60
N LEU A 46 -2.09 25.84 16.39
CA LEU A 46 -1.26 25.74 15.19
C LEU A 46 -0.57 24.38 15.10
N ALA A 47 -0.06 23.88 16.22
CA ALA A 47 0.58 22.57 16.31
C ALA A 47 -0.40 21.44 15.98
N LYS A 48 -1.62 21.48 16.53
CA LYS A 48 -2.69 20.50 16.24
C LYS A 48 -3.07 20.50 14.75
N THR A 49 -3.37 21.67 14.19
CA THR A 49 -3.75 21.77 12.77
C THR A 49 -2.60 21.34 11.85
N SER A 50 -1.35 21.70 12.18
CA SER A 50 -0.18 21.27 11.40
C SER A 50 0.03 19.75 11.46
N ARG A 51 -0.21 19.14 12.62
CA ARG A 51 -0.15 17.68 12.80
C ARG A 51 -1.20 16.97 11.95
N GLU A 52 -2.43 17.48 11.91
CA GLU A 52 -3.51 16.92 11.09
C GLU A 52 -3.17 16.98 9.60
N ILE A 53 -2.68 18.13 9.12
CA ILE A 53 -2.22 18.29 7.72
C ILE A 53 -1.11 17.29 7.42
N GLN A 54 -0.13 17.14 8.30
CA GLN A 54 0.96 16.19 8.09
C GLN A 54 0.47 14.73 8.04
N GLN A 55 -0.48 14.36 8.91
CA GLN A 55 -1.07 13.02 8.88
C GLN A 55 -1.80 12.75 7.56
N GLN A 56 -2.55 13.74 7.04
CA GLN A 56 -3.22 13.63 5.74
C GLN A 56 -2.23 13.48 4.59
N VAL A 57 -1.15 14.27 4.59
CA VAL A 57 -0.11 14.19 3.56
C VAL A 57 0.56 12.82 3.57
N ILE A 58 0.95 12.33 4.74
CA ILE A 58 1.57 10.99 4.87
C ILE A 58 0.59 9.92 4.39
N GLY A 59 -0.66 9.96 4.83
CA GLY A 59 -1.70 9.02 4.37
C GLY A 59 -1.84 8.99 2.85
N HIS A 60 -1.91 10.17 2.22
CA HIS A 60 -2.03 10.26 0.76
C HIS A 60 -0.82 9.69 0.01
N VAL A 61 0.40 9.91 0.53
CA VAL A 61 1.61 9.28 -0.03
C VAL A 61 1.52 7.77 0.05
N TYR A 62 1.06 7.21 1.17
CA TYR A 62 0.93 5.77 1.33
C TYR A 62 -0.23 5.17 0.53
N ASP A 63 -1.32 5.90 0.33
CA ASP A 63 -2.39 5.51 -0.59
C ASP A 63 -1.88 5.43 -2.03
N THR A 64 -1.00 6.36 -2.43
CA THR A 64 -0.33 6.31 -3.73
C THR A 64 0.57 5.07 -3.84
N ILE A 65 1.36 4.78 -2.80
CA ILE A 65 2.19 3.56 -2.74
C ILE A 65 1.32 2.29 -2.87
N ARG A 66 0.18 2.23 -2.17
CA ARG A 66 -0.77 1.11 -2.29
C ARG A 66 -1.36 0.99 -3.70
N GLY A 67 -1.69 2.11 -4.33
CA GLY A 67 -2.13 2.14 -5.73
C GLY A 67 -1.10 1.51 -6.66
N ILE A 68 0.18 1.87 -6.51
CA ILE A 68 1.29 1.29 -7.27
C ILE A 68 1.41 -0.22 -6.97
N ASN A 69 1.36 -0.63 -5.70
CA ASN A 69 1.45 -2.05 -5.32
C ASN A 69 0.32 -2.87 -5.95
N ASN A 70 -0.90 -2.35 -5.96
CA ASN A 70 -2.05 -3.01 -6.59
C ASN A 70 -1.87 -3.15 -8.10
N GLU A 71 -1.33 -2.13 -8.77
CA GLU A 71 -1.08 -2.17 -10.21
C GLU A 71 0.02 -3.17 -10.57
N VAL A 72 1.10 -3.24 -9.78
CA VAL A 72 2.14 -4.26 -9.92
C VAL A 72 1.57 -5.66 -9.71
N HIS A 73 0.71 -5.85 -8.72
CA HIS A 73 0.04 -7.14 -8.49
C HIS A 73 -0.87 -7.54 -9.65
N ARG A 74 -1.65 -6.60 -10.19
CA ARG A 74 -2.48 -6.81 -11.38
C ARG A 74 -1.62 -7.29 -12.55
N PHE A 75 -0.52 -6.58 -12.84
CA PHE A 75 0.41 -6.95 -13.91
C PHE A 75 1.06 -8.31 -13.69
N ALA A 76 1.46 -8.64 -12.45
CA ALA A 76 2.02 -9.95 -12.11
C ALA A 76 1.01 -11.09 -12.33
N ASN A 77 -0.26 -10.88 -11.95
CA ASN A 77 -1.33 -11.85 -12.20
C ASN A 77 -1.61 -12.04 -13.70
N GLU A 78 -1.55 -10.97 -14.50
CA GLU A 78 -1.71 -11.04 -15.96
C GLU A 78 -0.57 -11.85 -16.60
N LEU A 79 0.68 -11.56 -16.25
CA LEU A 79 1.84 -12.29 -16.77
C LEU A 79 1.82 -13.78 -16.41
N ILE A 80 1.45 -14.11 -15.17
CA ILE A 80 1.41 -15.51 -14.71
C ILE A 80 0.16 -16.22 -15.26
N GLY A 81 -0.98 -15.53 -15.35
CA GLY A 81 -2.23 -16.06 -15.90
C GLY A 81 -2.11 -16.41 -17.39
N ASP A 82 -1.39 -15.61 -18.17
CA ASP A 82 -1.20 -15.81 -19.62
C ASP A 82 -0.36 -17.07 -19.95
N THR A 83 0.45 -17.55 -19.00
CA THR A 83 1.20 -18.82 -19.16
C THR A 83 0.33 -20.09 -19.08
N SER A 84 -0.96 -19.97 -18.79
CA SER A 84 -1.88 -21.10 -18.61
C SER A 84 -2.68 -21.48 -19.87
N THR A 85 -2.40 -20.88 -21.03
CA THR A 85 -3.07 -21.23 -22.30
C THR A 85 -2.24 -22.26 -23.08
N PRO A 86 -2.63 -23.55 -23.16
CA PRO A 86 -2.04 -24.44 -24.15
C PRO A 86 -2.54 -24.01 -25.52
N SER A 87 -1.63 -23.55 -26.37
CA SER A 87 -1.85 -23.40 -27.80
C SER A 87 -2.17 -24.78 -28.38
N ASN A 88 -3.46 -25.11 -28.52
CA ASN A 88 -3.87 -26.30 -29.25
C ASN A 88 -3.94 -25.95 -30.75
N PRO A 89 -3.04 -26.47 -31.62
CA PRO A 89 -3.06 -26.18 -33.05
C PRO A 89 -4.03 -27.09 -33.81
N SER A 90 -4.78 -27.98 -33.15
CA SER A 90 -5.60 -28.98 -33.82
C SER A 90 -7.06 -28.54 -34.02
N ALA A 91 -7.26 -27.41 -34.70
CA ALA A 91 -8.54 -27.03 -35.29
C ALA A 91 -8.36 -26.59 -36.74
N ALA A 92 -7.54 -27.35 -37.48
CA ALA A 92 -7.41 -27.23 -38.92
C ALA A 92 -7.18 -28.63 -39.51
N LYS A 93 -8.27 -29.39 -39.66
CA LYS A 93 -8.56 -30.39 -40.70
C LYS A 93 -9.62 -31.38 -40.19
N GLY A 94 -10.71 -31.48 -40.95
CA GLY A 94 -11.83 -32.38 -40.73
C GLY A 94 -13.09 -31.75 -41.29
#